data_AF-A0A6S4USM9-F1
#
_entry.id   AF-A0A6S4USM9-F1
#
_cell.length_a   1.000
_cell.length_b   1.000
_cell.length_c   1.000
_cell.angle_alpha   90.00
_cell.angle_beta   90.00
_cell.angle_gamma   90.00
#
_symmetry.space_group_name_H-M   'P 1'
#
loop_
_entity.id
_entity.type
_entity.pdbx_description
1 polymer ?
#
loop_
_entity_poly.entity_id
_entity_poly.type
_entity_poly.pdbx_seq_one_letter_code
_entity_poly.pdbx_strand_id
1 'polypeptide(L)'
;MLCNNTVPWTLAFDAGKNAQSTQRRMIGGAASNEYIPYNLFSDTNRATAIGIATTAYSGTGTGAAQTVNVYGRIPAGSTLPSAGSYVDTVTVTVTY
;
A
#
# COMPACT_ATOMS: atom_id res chain seq x y z
N MET A 1 3.75 -4.17 14.19
CA MET A 1 2.56 -4.86 14.71
C MET A 1 2.92 -5.54 16.02
N LEU A 2 2.14 -5.32 17.09
CA LEU A 2 2.28 -6.04 18.35
C LEU A 2 1.02 -6.89 18.53
N CYS A 3 1.13 -8.20 18.30
CA CYS A 3 0.05 -9.15 18.55
C CYS A 3 0.39 -10.02 19.75
N ASN A 4 -0.64 -10.43 20.48
CA ASN A 4 -0.55 -11.43 21.54
C ASN A 4 0.15 -12.69 21.04
N ASN A 5 0.97 -13.28 21.92
CA ASN A 5 1.75 -14.45 21.57
C ASN A 5 0.83 -15.59 21.07
N THR A 6 1.25 -16.29 20.03
CA THR A 6 0.55 -17.42 19.38
C THR A 6 -0.70 -17.09 18.57
N VAL A 7 -1.15 -15.84 18.51
CA VAL A 7 -2.35 -15.48 17.72
C VAL A 7 -1.98 -15.27 16.25
N PRO A 8 -2.58 -16.01 15.31
CA PRO A 8 -2.35 -15.80 13.89
C PRO A 8 -2.94 -14.45 13.48
N TRP A 9 -2.27 -13.75 12.57
CA TRP A 9 -2.76 -12.48 12.05
C TRP A 9 -2.60 -12.40 10.54
N THR A 10 -3.42 -11.55 9.91
CA THR A 10 -3.31 -11.19 8.50
C THR A 10 -3.36 -9.67 8.31
N LEU A 11 -2.77 -9.21 7.21
CA LEU A 11 -2.84 -7.82 6.76
C LEU A 11 -3.45 -7.74 5.38
N ALA A 12 -4.44 -6.86 5.22
CA ALA A 12 -5.00 -6.48 3.92
C ALA A 12 -4.92 -4.96 3.73
N PHE A 13 -4.76 -4.53 2.48
CA PHE A 13 -4.57 -3.12 2.11
C PHE A 13 -5.72 -2.69 1.20
N ASP A 14 -6.33 -1.55 1.46
CA ASP A 14 -7.37 -1.01 0.58
C ASP A 14 -6.78 -0.40 -0.70
N ALA A 15 -7.65 0.26 -1.49
CA ALA A 15 -7.28 0.87 -2.77
C ALA A 15 -6.63 2.27 -2.62
N GLY A 16 -6.58 2.82 -1.41
CA GLY A 16 -6.37 4.25 -1.22
C GLY A 16 -7.63 5.08 -1.49
N LYS A 17 -7.56 6.39 -1.22
CA LYS A 17 -8.70 7.31 -1.37
C LYS A 17 -8.99 7.69 -2.81
N ASN A 18 -8.01 7.58 -3.70
CA ASN A 18 -8.06 8.14 -5.06
C ASN A 18 -7.92 7.08 -6.17
N ALA A 19 -8.19 5.83 -5.84
CA ALA A 19 -8.08 4.71 -6.76
C ALA A 19 -8.95 4.89 -8.02
N GLN A 20 -8.49 4.32 -9.12
CA GLN A 20 -9.28 4.11 -10.33
C GLN A 20 -9.38 2.61 -10.58
N SER A 21 -10.55 2.02 -10.31
CA SER A 21 -10.73 0.57 -10.33
C SER A 21 -9.70 -0.12 -9.43
N THR A 22 -8.80 -0.93 -9.99
CA THR A 22 -7.74 -1.64 -9.26
C THR A 22 -6.40 -0.89 -9.20
N GLN A 23 -6.30 0.31 -9.77
CA GLN A 23 -5.08 1.12 -9.76
C GLN A 23 -5.13 2.15 -8.64
N ARG A 24 -4.22 2.04 -7.66
CA ARG A 24 -4.02 3.09 -6.66
C ARG A 24 -3.38 4.32 -7.32
N ARG A 25 -3.78 5.52 -6.90
CA ARG A 25 -3.26 6.78 -7.44
C ARG A 25 -3.13 7.81 -6.34
N MET A 26 -2.11 8.65 -6.41
CA MET A 26 -2.00 9.86 -5.58
C MET A 26 -2.59 11.04 -6.35
N ILE A 27 -3.25 11.96 -5.65
CA ILE A 27 -3.84 13.17 -6.23
C ILE A 27 -3.06 14.41 -5.81
N GLY A 28 -2.92 15.39 -6.70
CA GLY A 28 -2.14 16.61 -6.43
C GLY A 28 -1.95 17.49 -7.66
N GLY A 29 -0.77 18.11 -7.74
CA GLY A 29 -0.36 18.97 -8.84
C GLY A 29 -0.88 20.40 -8.76
N ALA A 30 -0.57 21.20 -9.79
CA ALA A 30 -0.96 22.60 -9.88
C ALA A 30 -2.48 22.80 -9.79
N ALA A 31 -3.26 21.89 -10.37
CA ALA A 31 -4.72 21.95 -10.37
C ALA A 31 -5.39 21.13 -9.24
N SER A 32 -4.62 20.46 -8.36
CA SER A 32 -5.12 19.57 -7.28
C SER A 32 -6.09 18.46 -7.73
N ASN A 33 -6.09 18.14 -9.02
CA ASN A 33 -6.94 17.13 -9.64
C ASN A 33 -6.17 16.24 -10.62
N GLU A 34 -4.84 16.28 -10.54
CA GLU A 34 -3.94 15.47 -11.34
C GLU A 34 -3.59 14.20 -10.58
N TYR A 35 -3.35 13.09 -11.29
CA TYR A 35 -3.18 11.78 -10.67
C TYR A 35 -1.86 11.12 -11.09
N ILE A 36 -1.19 10.49 -10.13
CA ILE A 36 0.00 9.66 -10.37
C ILE A 36 -0.30 8.23 -9.91
N PRO A 37 -0.28 7.22 -10.80
CA PRO A 37 -0.49 5.84 -10.40
C PRO A 37 0.71 5.30 -9.60
N TYR A 38 0.43 4.45 -8.63
CA TYR A 38 1.46 3.72 -7.89
C TYR A 38 0.98 2.32 -7.51
N ASN A 39 1.94 1.43 -7.31
CA ASN A 39 1.72 0.07 -6.81
C ASN A 39 2.52 -0.15 -5.53
N LEU A 40 2.02 -1.06 -4.69
CA LEU A 40 2.66 -1.47 -3.44
C LEU A 40 3.15 -2.90 -3.58
N PHE A 41 4.30 -3.21 -2.97
CA PHE A 41 4.96 -4.52 -3.05
C PHE A 41 5.47 -4.94 -1.68
N SER A 42 5.60 -6.25 -1.47
CA SER A 42 6.05 -6.82 -0.20
C SER A 42 7.54 -7.15 -0.15
N ASP A 43 8.23 -7.10 -1.29
CA ASP A 43 9.64 -7.39 -1.41
C ASP A 43 10.45 -6.22 -1.99
N THR A 44 11.75 -6.22 -1.70
CA THR A 44 12.69 -5.17 -2.12
C THR A 44 12.86 -5.05 -3.63
N ASN A 45 12.65 -6.14 -4.38
CA ASN A 45 12.75 -6.18 -5.83
C ASN A 45 11.44 -5.75 -6.51
N ARG A 46 10.36 -5.54 -5.73
CA ARG A 46 9.03 -5.20 -6.23
C ARG A 46 8.49 -6.26 -7.19
N ALA A 47 8.70 -7.53 -6.86
CA ALA A 47 8.22 -8.67 -7.64
C ALA A 47 6.82 -9.15 -7.19
N THR A 48 6.51 -9.04 -5.91
CA THR A 48 5.27 -9.49 -5.29
C THR A 48 4.37 -8.30 -4.99
N ALA A 49 3.34 -8.11 -5.80
CA ALA A 49 2.39 -7.02 -5.64
C ALA A 49 1.46 -7.23 -4.44
N ILE A 50 1.23 -6.17 -3.68
CA ILE A 50 0.20 -6.09 -2.64
C ILE A 50 -1.12 -5.72 -3.32
N GLY A 51 -2.01 -6.71 -3.42
CA GLY A 51 -3.35 -6.54 -3.97
C GLY A 51 -4.23 -5.58 -3.17
N ILE A 52 -5.40 -5.27 -3.72
CA ILE A 52 -6.42 -4.45 -3.07
C ILE A 52 -7.42 -5.39 -2.42
N ALA A 53 -7.71 -5.15 -1.13
CA ALA A 53 -8.66 -5.91 -0.33
C ALA A 53 -8.36 -7.43 -0.30
N THR A 54 -7.10 -7.82 -0.54
CA THR A 54 -6.62 -9.19 -0.40
C THR A 54 -5.58 -9.29 0.71
N THR A 55 -5.47 -10.47 1.30
CA THR A 55 -4.41 -10.76 2.28
C THR A 55 -3.04 -10.65 1.61
N ALA A 56 -2.23 -9.71 2.08
CA ALA A 56 -0.88 -9.44 1.59
C ALA A 56 0.20 -10.02 2.50
N TYR A 57 -0.09 -10.11 3.80
CA TYR A 57 0.79 -10.73 4.79
C TYR A 57 -0.02 -11.60 5.72
N SER A 58 0.65 -12.64 6.23
CA SER A 58 0.19 -13.43 7.36
C SER A 58 1.35 -13.71 8.30
N GLY A 59 1.05 -13.94 9.56
CA GLY A 59 2.05 -14.28 10.55
C GLY A 59 1.42 -14.77 11.85
N THR A 60 2.26 -14.95 12.86
CA THR A 60 1.84 -15.28 14.22
C THR A 60 2.45 -14.27 15.16
N GLY A 61 1.64 -13.76 16.09
CA GLY A 61 2.08 -12.84 17.12
C GLY A 61 3.15 -13.48 18.00
N THR A 62 4.22 -12.76 18.27
CA THR A 62 5.34 -13.21 19.12
C THR A 62 5.32 -12.59 20.52
N GLY A 63 4.30 -11.76 20.83
CA GLY A 63 4.30 -10.93 22.03
C GLY A 63 5.28 -9.75 21.97
N ALA A 64 5.96 -9.53 20.84
CA ALA A 64 6.87 -8.42 20.58
C ALA A 64 6.49 -7.66 19.31
N ALA A 65 7.09 -6.49 19.09
CA ALA A 65 6.87 -5.70 17.88
C ALA A 65 7.45 -6.40 16.65
N GLN A 66 6.60 -6.68 15.67
CA GLN A 66 6.93 -7.25 14.36
C GLN A 66 6.88 -6.17 13.28
N THR A 67 7.93 -6.07 12.46
CA THR A 67 8.02 -5.10 11.36
C THR A 67 7.52 -5.72 10.05
N VAL A 68 6.71 -4.97 9.29
CA VAL A 68 6.25 -5.34 7.95
C VAL A 68 6.69 -4.23 7.00
N ASN A 69 7.48 -4.59 5.97
CA ASN A 69 8.01 -3.64 5.00
C ASN A 69 7.12 -3.56 3.78
N VAL A 70 6.79 -2.36 3.33
CA VAL A 70 5.99 -2.11 2.12
C VAL A 70 6.78 -1.20 1.19
N TYR A 71 6.83 -1.55 -0.09
CA TYR A 71 7.61 -0.82 -1.09
C TYR A 71 6.67 -0.22 -2.14
N GLY A 72 6.69 1.11 -2.29
CA GLY A 72 5.95 1.81 -3.33
C GLY A 72 6.73 1.94 -4.64
N ARG A 73 6.03 1.89 -5.79
CA ARG A 73 6.63 2.18 -7.09
C ARG A 73 5.61 2.82 -8.05
N ILE A 74 6.02 3.89 -8.71
CA ILE A 74 5.31 4.43 -9.88
C ILE A 74 5.64 3.54 -11.09
N PRO A 75 4.64 3.00 -11.82
CA PRO A 75 4.88 2.17 -13.00
C PRO A 75 5.75 2.89 -14.04
N ALA A 76 6.69 2.14 -14.64
CA ALA A 76 7.50 2.69 -15.73
C ALA A 76 6.61 3.10 -16.91
N GLY A 77 6.93 4.23 -17.55
CA GLY A 77 6.12 4.79 -18.64
C GLY A 77 4.89 5.58 -18.20
N SER A 78 4.67 5.78 -16.89
CA SER A 78 3.63 6.70 -16.40
C SER A 78 3.97 8.13 -16.83
N THR A 79 3.06 8.80 -17.54
CA THR A 79 3.16 10.24 -17.80
C THR A 79 3.03 10.98 -16.47
N LEU A 80 4.08 11.71 -16.09
CA LEU A 80 4.04 12.53 -14.88
C LEU A 80 3.38 13.88 -15.19
N PRO A 81 2.36 14.28 -14.42
CA PRO A 81 1.69 15.56 -14.57
C PRO A 81 2.53 16.71 -13.98
N SER A 82 1.91 17.85 -13.65
CA SER A 82 2.66 19.03 -13.21
C SER A 82 3.44 18.79 -11.92
N ALA A 83 4.51 19.57 -11.70
CA ALA A 83 5.27 19.45 -10.46
C ALA A 83 4.39 19.88 -9.26
N GLY A 84 4.39 19.07 -8.20
CA GLY A 84 3.61 19.34 -6.99
C GLY A 84 3.66 18.18 -6.00
N SER A 85 3.02 18.37 -4.85
CA SER A 85 2.82 17.29 -3.89
C SER A 85 1.62 16.44 -4.29
N TYR A 86 1.81 15.12 -4.34
CA TYR A 86 0.74 14.15 -4.60
C TYR A 86 0.60 13.26 -3.37
N VAL A 87 -0.64 13.12 -2.87
CA VAL A 87 -0.92 12.38 -1.64
C VAL A 87 -1.99 11.34 -1.90
N ASP A 88 -1.87 10.19 -1.24
CA ASP A 88 -2.93 9.21 -1.09
C ASP A 88 -2.92 8.68 0.35
N THR A 89 -4.02 8.08 0.80
CA THR A 89 -4.12 7.44 2.12
C THR A 89 -4.62 6.01 1.93
N VAL A 90 -3.76 5.03 2.19
CA VAL A 90 -4.09 3.60 2.15
C VAL A 90 -4.38 3.10 3.56
N THR A 91 -5.54 2.47 3.74
CA THR A 91 -5.91 1.82 5.00
C THR A 91 -5.37 0.41 5.04
N VAL A 92 -4.75 0.04 6.16
CA VAL A 92 -4.28 -1.33 6.42
C VAL A 92 -5.18 -1.95 7.47
N THR A 93 -5.85 -3.05 7.12
CA THR A 93 -6.69 -3.83 8.03
C THR A 93 -5.87 -4.97 8.60
N VAL A 94 -5.85 -5.07 9.93
CA VAL A 94 -5.26 -6.19 10.66
C VAL A 94 -6.40 -7.10 11.16
N THR A 95 -6.31 -8.38 10.87
CA THR A 95 -7.21 -9.41 11.42
C THR A 95 -6.38 -10.34 12.31
N TYR A 96 -6.90 -10.72 13.49
CA TYR A 96 -6.25 -11.58 14.48
C TYR A 96 -7.27 -12.41 15.25
#